data_AF-A0A2P8A5J3-F1
#
_entry.id   AF-A0A2P8A5J3-F1
#
_cell.length_a   1.000
_cell.length_b   1.000
_cell.length_c   1.000
_cell.angle_alpha   90.00
_cell.angle_beta   90.00
_cell.angle_gamma   90.00
#
_symmetry.space_group_name_H-M   'P 1'
#
loop_
_entity.id
_entity.type
_entity.pdbx_description
1 polymer ?
#
loop_
_entity_poly.entity_id
_entity_poly.type
_entity_poly.pdbx_seq_one_letter_code
_entity_poly.pdbx_strand_id
1 'polypeptide(L)'
;MQSLRRVPVQAKSTLRSAIRQQPRRYAHDSHGSHDAHSAPANESFGRGFFIALAAVPLSIAVYKFTASGGPDNKPLFTRMIESYYTKEETWDTRNDLHTQAVELAGHDRALFFNGDFSRSRYVEMRFPEAMNTGSPFNVPAGHGSGNIAAAIAKFEKQNYEENERKVQNLRDNNIRGEKPLQPRIVESKGPQ
;
A
#
# COMPACT_ATOMS: atom_id res chain seq x y z
N MET A 1 -19.81 14.08 -7.67
CA MET A 1 -19.09 13.20 -6.74
C MET A 1 -19.72 11.83 -6.77
N GLN A 2 -19.09 10.88 -7.46
CA GLN A 2 -19.55 9.48 -7.51
C GLN A 2 -18.64 8.68 -6.59
N SER A 3 -19.23 8.03 -5.59
CA SER A 3 -18.53 7.18 -4.65
C SER A 3 -18.08 5.90 -5.35
N LEU A 4 -16.78 5.79 -5.61
CA LEU A 4 -16.16 4.55 -6.04
C LEU A 4 -16.30 3.52 -4.90
N ARG A 5 -17.29 2.63 -5.04
CA ARG A 5 -17.45 1.48 -4.16
C ARG A 5 -16.25 0.55 -4.36
N ARG A 6 -15.34 0.56 -3.39
CA ARG A 6 -14.28 -0.43 -3.24
C ARG A 6 -14.93 -1.81 -3.05
N VAL A 7 -14.68 -2.73 -3.96
CA VAL A 7 -15.02 -4.15 -3.79
C VAL A 7 -13.82 -4.80 -3.09
N PRO A 8 -13.95 -5.33 -1.86
CA PRO A 8 -12.88 -6.09 -1.25
C PRO A 8 -12.77 -7.46 -1.93
N VAL A 9 -11.59 -7.77 -2.48
CA VAL A 9 -11.23 -9.14 -2.85
C VAL A 9 -11.13 -9.95 -1.55
N GLN A 10 -12.15 -10.75 -1.28
CA GLN A 10 -12.12 -11.69 -0.15
C GLN A 10 -11.17 -12.84 -0.47
N ALA A 11 -9.94 -12.74 0.01
CA ALA A 11 -9.04 -13.87 0.14
C ALA A 11 -9.59 -14.79 1.26
N LYS A 12 -10.14 -15.95 0.89
CA LYS A 12 -10.54 -16.99 1.84
C LYS A 12 -9.29 -17.68 2.39
N SER A 13 -8.76 -17.24 3.54
CA SER A 13 -7.78 -18.03 4.29
C SER A 13 -8.50 -19.16 5.02
N THR A 14 -8.45 -20.37 4.49
CA THR A 14 -8.87 -21.57 5.23
C THR A 14 -7.82 -21.93 6.28
N LEU A 15 -7.82 -21.21 7.40
CA LEU A 15 -7.11 -21.62 8.60
C LEU A 15 -7.84 -22.84 9.18
N ARG A 16 -7.30 -24.03 8.97
CA ARG A 16 -7.72 -25.22 9.72
C ARG A 16 -7.33 -24.98 11.18
N SER A 17 -8.34 -24.81 12.04
CA SER A 17 -8.18 -24.86 13.49
C SER A 17 -7.62 -26.23 13.89
N ALA A 18 -6.34 -26.28 14.24
CA ALA A 18 -5.77 -27.45 14.90
C ALA A 18 -6.30 -27.47 16.34
N ILE A 19 -7.24 -28.38 16.59
CA ILE A 19 -7.77 -28.69 17.93
C ILE A 19 -6.58 -29.03 18.84
N ARG A 20 -6.37 -28.20 19.87
CA ARG A 20 -5.41 -28.47 20.96
C ARG A 20 -5.84 -29.74 21.70
N GLN A 21 -5.04 -30.79 21.63
CA GLN A 21 -5.19 -31.95 22.50
C GLN A 21 -4.93 -31.55 23.96
N GLN A 22 -5.85 -31.92 24.87
CA GLN A 22 -5.63 -31.80 26.31
C GLN A 22 -4.50 -32.73 26.76
N PRO A 23 -3.59 -32.31 27.66
CA PRO A 23 -2.61 -33.21 28.24
C PRO A 23 -3.31 -34.22 29.16
N ARG A 24 -3.08 -35.51 28.90
CA ARG A 24 -3.47 -36.59 29.80
C ARG A 24 -2.77 -36.39 31.14
N ARG A 25 -3.54 -36.28 32.22
CA ARG A 25 -3.01 -36.34 33.60
C ARG A 25 -2.69 -37.80 33.90
N TYR A 26 -1.41 -38.11 34.09
CA TYR A 26 -1.00 -39.31 34.80
C TYR A 26 -1.41 -39.11 36.27
N ALA A 27 -2.50 -39.76 36.68
CA ALA A 27 -2.75 -40.00 38.09
C ALA A 27 -1.62 -40.92 38.57
N HIS A 28 -0.74 -40.38 39.39
CA HIS A 28 0.36 -41.13 39.97
C HIS A 28 -0.22 -42.14 40.95
N ASP A 29 0.09 -43.41 40.68
CA ASP A 29 0.03 -44.47 41.66
C ASP A 29 1.04 -44.16 42.77
N SER A 30 0.56 -44.00 43.99
CA SER A 30 1.37 -44.07 45.21
C SER A 30 0.46 -44.31 46.41
N HIS A 31 -0.13 -45.50 46.47
CA HIS A 31 -0.57 -46.06 47.76
C HIS A 31 0.65 -46.63 48.47
N GLY A 32 1.25 -45.84 49.37
CA GLY A 32 2.36 -46.22 50.22
C GLY A 32 2.09 -45.87 51.68
N SER A 33 1.68 -46.90 52.43
CA SER A 33 1.71 -47.14 53.88
C SER A 33 1.47 -46.01 54.90
N HIS A 34 0.51 -46.29 55.78
CA HIS A 34 0.41 -45.84 57.16
C HIS A 34 1.74 -45.95 57.92
N ASP A 35 2.08 -44.94 58.74
CA ASP A 35 2.36 -45.06 60.18
C ASP A 35 3.25 -43.92 60.76
N ALA A 36 2.93 -43.56 62.01
CA ALA A 36 3.86 -43.20 63.09
C ALA A 36 4.45 -41.76 63.22
N HIS A 37 3.90 -41.06 64.22
CA HIS A 37 4.51 -40.17 65.22
C HIS A 37 5.03 -38.76 64.85
N SER A 38 4.32 -37.75 65.37
CA SER A 38 4.78 -36.37 65.55
C SER A 38 5.99 -36.28 66.47
N ALA A 39 7.17 -36.04 65.90
CA ALA A 39 8.28 -35.38 66.58
C ALA A 39 8.21 -33.87 66.24
N PRO A 40 8.61 -32.95 67.14
CA PRO A 40 8.68 -31.53 66.81
C PRO A 40 9.84 -31.31 65.84
N ALA A 41 9.57 -31.47 64.55
CA ALA A 41 10.51 -31.12 63.50
C ALA A 41 10.66 -29.60 63.53
N ASN A 42 11.87 -29.14 63.82
CA ASN A 42 12.30 -27.77 63.59
C ASN A 42 11.94 -27.39 62.14
N GLU A 43 10.80 -26.70 61.94
CA GLU A 43 10.28 -26.35 60.63
C GLU A 43 11.21 -25.32 59.99
N SER A 44 12.16 -25.78 59.17
CA SER A 44 13.06 -24.89 58.45
C SER A 44 12.24 -23.99 57.52
N PHE A 45 12.52 -22.69 57.50
CA PHE A 45 11.87 -21.75 56.60
C PHE A 45 11.84 -22.28 55.16
N GLY A 46 10.64 -22.32 54.56
CA GLY A 46 10.46 -22.84 53.21
C GLY A 46 11.27 -22.05 52.18
N ARG A 47 11.55 -22.67 51.01
CA ARG A 47 12.33 -22.04 49.92
C ARG A 47 11.82 -20.65 49.53
N GLY A 48 10.52 -20.40 49.62
CA GLY A 48 9.91 -19.09 49.37
C GLY A 48 10.41 -17.97 50.28
N PHE A 49 10.73 -18.28 51.55
CA PHE A 49 11.29 -17.31 52.50
C PHE A 49 12.68 -16.82 52.05
N PHE A 50 13.56 -17.74 51.65
CA PHE A 50 14.88 -17.40 51.14
C PHE A 50 14.81 -16.66 49.79
N ILE A 51 13.84 -16.99 48.93
CA ILE A 51 13.60 -16.25 47.69
C ILE A 51 13.16 -14.82 47.99
N ALA A 52 12.24 -14.62 48.93
CA ALA A 52 11.80 -13.28 49.35
C ALA A 52 12.94 -12.48 49.97
N LEU A 53 13.76 -13.12 50.80
CA LEU A 53 14.91 -12.49 51.47
C LEU A 53 16.02 -12.13 50.46
N ALA A 54 16.18 -12.91 49.38
CA ALA A 54 17.08 -12.58 48.29
C ALA A 54 16.49 -11.52 47.34
N ALA A 55 15.16 -11.47 47.17
CA ALA A 55 14.49 -10.52 46.28
C ALA A 55 14.66 -9.06 46.74
N VAL A 56 14.68 -8.81 48.05
CA VAL A 56 14.87 -7.46 48.61
C VAL A 56 16.21 -6.83 48.16
N PRO A 57 17.40 -7.40 48.45
CA PRO A 57 18.66 -6.81 47.98
C PRO A 57 18.80 -6.83 46.46
N LEU A 58 18.23 -7.82 45.78
CA LEU A 58 18.25 -7.90 44.31
C LEU A 58 17.44 -6.74 43.70
N SER A 59 16.27 -6.41 44.25
CA SER A 59 15.46 -5.27 43.82
C SER A 59 16.16 -3.92 44.05
N ILE A 60 16.89 -3.78 45.16
CA ILE A 60 17.69 -2.58 45.46
C ILE A 60 18.87 -2.46 44.50
N ALA A 61 19.56 -3.57 44.21
CA ALA A 61 20.66 -3.59 43.26
C ALA A 61 20.18 -3.22 41.85
N VAL A 62 19.05 -3.78 41.41
CA VAL A 62 18.40 -3.40 40.15
C VAL A 62 18.05 -1.91 40.18
N TYR A 63 17.39 -1.41 41.21
CA TYR A 63 17.04 0.00 41.31
C TYR A 63 18.26 0.93 41.26
N LYS A 64 19.35 0.60 41.96
CA LYS A 64 20.58 1.40 41.93
C LYS A 64 21.24 1.40 40.56
N PHE A 65 21.21 0.27 39.86
CA PHE A 65 21.78 0.13 38.51
C PHE A 65 20.91 0.81 37.44
N THR A 66 19.59 0.87 37.64
CA THR A 66 18.68 1.57 36.72
C THR A 66 18.59 3.06 37.00
N ALA A 67 18.71 3.48 38.26
CA ALA A 67 18.63 4.88 38.68
C ALA A 67 19.95 5.66 38.53
N SER A 68 21.08 5.00 38.21
CA SER A 68 22.39 5.64 38.05
C SER A 68 22.59 6.37 36.71
N GLY A 69 21.52 6.65 35.96
CA GLY A 69 21.57 7.44 34.73
C GLY A 69 21.63 8.94 35.03
N GLY A 70 22.73 9.60 34.69
CA GLY A 70 22.83 11.07 34.73
C GLY A 70 21.91 11.75 33.70
N PRO A 71 21.82 13.09 33.70
CA PRO A 71 20.88 13.84 32.84
C PRO A 71 20.99 13.54 31.34
N ASP A 72 22.18 13.13 30.86
CA ASP A 72 22.44 12.78 29.46
C ASP A 72 22.46 11.26 29.17
N ASN A 73 22.39 10.41 30.21
CA ASN A 73 22.52 8.95 30.07
C ASN A 73 21.22 8.26 30.50
N LYS A 74 20.39 7.92 29.51
CA LYS A 74 19.16 7.15 29.71
C LYS A 74 19.46 5.80 30.40
N PRO A 75 18.60 5.31 31.30
CA PRO A 75 18.75 3.99 31.91
C PRO A 75 18.92 2.89 30.85
N LEU A 76 19.70 1.84 31.17
CA LEU A 76 19.97 0.75 30.22
C LEU A 76 18.71 0.11 29.64
N PHE A 77 17.66 -0.06 30.45
CA PHE A 77 16.37 -0.58 29.98
C PHE A 77 15.67 0.37 29.01
N THR A 78 15.69 1.67 29.30
CA THR A 78 15.14 2.69 28.39
C THR A 78 15.90 2.68 27.06
N ARG A 79 17.23 2.57 27.08
CA ARG A 79 18.05 2.46 25.85
C ARG A 79 17.72 1.19 25.07
N MET A 80 17.51 0.07 25.76
CA MET A 80 17.11 -1.19 25.12
C MET A 80 15.74 -1.04 24.45
N ILE A 81 14.75 -0.50 25.16
CA ILE A 81 13.40 -0.26 24.63
C ILE A 81 13.46 0.68 23.42
N GLU A 82 14.19 1.79 23.51
CA GLU A 82 14.37 2.75 22.40
C GLU A 82 15.06 2.11 21.18
N SER A 83 16.03 1.21 21.40
CA SER A 83 16.67 0.45 20.33
C SER A 83 15.75 -0.54 19.61
N TYR A 84 14.63 -0.92 20.24
CA TYR A 84 13.59 -1.74 19.60
C TYR A 84 12.59 -0.86 18.84
N TYR A 85 12.14 0.24 19.44
CA TYR A 85 11.22 1.19 18.78
C TYR A 85 11.81 1.78 17.50
N THR A 86 13.08 2.15 17.51
CA THR A 86 13.77 2.65 16.30
C THR A 86 13.76 1.63 15.15
N LYS A 87 13.75 0.32 15.44
CA LYS A 87 13.67 -0.70 14.39
C LYS A 87 12.27 -0.79 13.80
N GLU A 88 11.24 -0.71 14.65
CA GLU A 88 9.83 -0.71 14.24
C GLU A 88 9.52 0.48 13.34
N GLU A 89 9.95 1.68 13.70
CA GLU A 89 9.79 2.89 12.87
C GLU A 89 10.47 2.73 11.50
N THR A 90 11.65 2.11 11.44
CA THR A 90 12.31 1.85 10.15
C THR A 90 11.60 0.78 9.31
N TRP A 91 10.81 -0.09 9.93
CA TRP A 91 10.04 -1.10 9.21
C TRP A 91 8.73 -0.51 8.71
N ASP A 92 8.08 0.32 9.52
CA ASP A 92 6.86 1.04 9.14
C ASP A 92 7.12 2.00 7.97
N THR A 93 8.20 2.79 8.05
CA THR A 93 8.61 3.68 6.95
C THR A 93 8.91 2.92 5.65
N ARG A 94 9.55 1.75 5.72
CA ARG A 94 9.80 0.91 4.54
C ARG A 94 8.51 0.33 3.97
N ASN A 95 7.59 -0.11 4.83
CA ASN A 95 6.30 -0.65 4.41
C ASN A 95 5.41 0.43 3.77
N ASP A 96 5.43 1.64 4.33
CA ASP A 96 4.73 2.80 3.80
C ASP A 96 5.28 3.16 2.40
N LEU A 97 6.61 3.31 2.27
CA LEU A 97 7.26 3.56 0.99
C LEU A 97 6.95 2.47 -0.06
N HIS A 98 6.96 1.21 0.34
CA HIS A 98 6.60 0.11 -0.55
C HIS A 98 5.14 0.20 -1.01
N THR A 99 4.22 0.52 -0.10
CA THR A 99 2.79 0.68 -0.41
C THR A 99 2.58 1.83 -1.38
N GLN A 100 3.20 2.99 -1.13
CA GLN A 100 3.15 4.14 -2.03
C GLN A 100 3.73 3.81 -3.41
N ALA A 101 4.85 3.09 -3.48
CA ALA A 101 5.44 2.68 -4.75
C ALA A 101 4.51 1.75 -5.55
N VAL A 102 3.85 0.81 -4.89
CA VAL A 102 2.87 -0.10 -5.51
C VAL A 102 1.64 0.67 -6.00
N GLU A 103 1.15 1.64 -5.22
CA GLU A 103 0.03 2.49 -5.61
C GLU A 103 0.36 3.33 -6.85
N LEU A 104 1.53 3.97 -6.87
CA LEU A 104 2.02 4.73 -8.02
C LEU A 104 2.17 3.84 -9.26
N ALA A 105 2.79 2.67 -9.11
CA ALA A 105 2.94 1.72 -10.21
C ALA A 105 1.57 1.22 -10.75
N GLY A 106 0.59 1.03 -9.85
CA GLY A 106 -0.78 0.68 -10.23
C GLY A 106 -1.48 1.81 -11.00
N HIS A 107 -1.30 3.06 -10.55
CA HIS A 107 -1.82 4.24 -11.23
C HIS A 107 -1.21 4.40 -12.63
N ASP A 108 0.11 4.31 -12.74
CA ASP A 108 0.82 4.41 -14.03
C ASP A 108 0.42 3.28 -14.98
N ARG A 109 0.28 2.05 -14.45
CA ARG A 109 -0.25 0.94 -15.23
C ARG A 109 -1.65 1.26 -15.78
N ALA A 110 -2.54 1.83 -14.96
CA ALA A 110 -3.87 2.21 -15.43
C ALA A 110 -3.80 3.28 -16.54
N LEU A 111 -2.88 4.24 -16.45
CA LEU A 111 -2.65 5.24 -17.50
C LEU A 111 -2.14 4.62 -18.81
N PHE A 112 -1.20 3.66 -18.76
CA PHE A 112 -0.66 3.04 -19.97
C PHE A 112 -1.60 2.01 -20.59
N PHE A 113 -2.38 1.27 -19.80
CA PHE A 113 -3.34 0.29 -20.31
C PHE A 113 -4.62 0.94 -20.83
N ASN A 114 -5.14 1.96 -20.15
CA ASN A 114 -6.37 2.65 -20.59
C ASN A 114 -6.09 3.85 -21.48
N GLY A 115 -4.86 4.37 -21.47
CA GLY A 115 -4.44 5.39 -22.41
C GLY A 115 -4.48 4.85 -23.83
N ASP A 116 -4.90 5.70 -24.76
CA ASP A 116 -4.95 5.41 -26.21
C ASP A 116 -3.62 4.91 -26.80
N PHE A 117 -2.52 4.88 -26.03
CA PHE A 117 -1.19 4.43 -26.48
C PHE A 117 -1.15 2.98 -26.98
N SER A 118 -2.04 2.09 -26.51
CA SER A 118 -2.12 0.70 -27.01
C SER A 118 -2.81 0.58 -28.38
N ARG A 119 -3.55 1.61 -28.80
CA ARG A 119 -4.04 1.78 -30.17
C ARG A 119 -3.05 2.72 -30.84
N SER A 120 -2.04 2.19 -31.51
CA SER A 120 -1.11 3.07 -32.25
C SER A 120 -1.94 4.01 -33.13
N ARG A 121 -1.92 5.32 -32.81
CA ARG A 121 -2.61 6.33 -33.63
C ARG A 121 -2.01 6.41 -35.04
N TYR A 122 -0.87 5.77 -35.22
CA TYR A 122 -0.12 5.67 -36.46
C TYR A 122 -0.13 4.22 -36.92
N VAL A 123 -0.54 3.99 -38.17
CA VAL A 123 -0.37 2.71 -38.85
C VAL A 123 1.01 2.76 -39.51
N GLU A 124 1.91 1.86 -39.13
CA GLU A 124 3.21 1.74 -39.77
C GLU A 124 3.03 1.21 -41.19
N MET A 125 3.20 2.08 -42.18
CA MET A 125 3.13 1.72 -43.59
C MET A 125 4.54 1.59 -44.16
N ARG A 126 4.82 0.49 -44.85
CA ARG A 126 6.11 0.26 -45.51
C ARG A 126 6.38 1.24 -46.67
N PHE A 127 5.32 1.77 -47.29
CA PHE A 127 5.40 2.71 -48.41
C PHE A 127 4.34 3.82 -48.24
N PRO A 128 4.66 4.92 -47.54
CA PRO A 128 3.72 6.02 -47.32
C PRO A 128 3.34 6.76 -48.62
N GLU A 129 4.22 6.72 -49.63
CA GLU A 129 4.00 7.33 -50.95
C GLU A 129 2.82 6.72 -51.72
N ALA A 130 2.40 5.51 -51.38
CA ALA A 130 1.25 4.86 -51.99
C ALA A 130 -0.06 5.63 -51.72
N MET A 131 -0.17 6.37 -50.61
CA MET A 131 -1.34 7.20 -50.33
C MET A 131 -1.42 8.43 -51.25
N ASN A 132 -0.29 8.86 -51.81
CA ASN A 132 -0.21 9.95 -52.78
C ASN A 132 -0.30 9.42 -54.23
N THR A 133 -0.46 8.12 -54.45
CA THR A 133 -0.55 7.54 -55.80
C THR A 133 -1.95 7.00 -56.04
N GLY A 134 -2.72 7.69 -56.90
CA GLY A 134 -4.06 7.22 -57.32
C GLY A 134 -4.00 6.20 -58.46
N SER A 135 -5.16 5.62 -58.80
CA SER A 135 -5.30 4.80 -60.02
C SER A 135 -4.88 5.61 -61.27
N PRO A 136 -4.10 5.05 -62.20
CA PRO A 136 -3.72 5.75 -63.43
C PRO A 136 -4.90 5.95 -64.40
N PHE A 137 -6.01 5.23 -64.22
CA PHE A 137 -7.16 5.28 -65.12
C PHE A 137 -8.45 5.69 -64.38
N ASN A 138 -9.31 6.43 -65.08
CA ASN A 138 -10.66 6.83 -64.67
C ASN A 138 -10.75 7.63 -63.36
N VAL A 139 -9.84 8.60 -63.16
CA VAL A 139 -9.87 9.50 -62.00
C VAL A 139 -10.68 10.77 -62.35
N PRO A 140 -11.74 11.11 -61.59
CA PRO A 140 -12.46 12.36 -61.76
C PRO A 140 -11.53 13.57 -61.56
N ALA A 141 -11.74 14.64 -62.32
CA ALA A 141 -10.98 15.88 -62.13
C ALA A 141 -11.08 16.35 -60.65
N GLY A 142 -9.93 16.68 -60.05
CA GLY A 142 -9.82 17.07 -58.64
C GLY A 142 -9.69 15.92 -57.63
N HIS A 143 -9.78 14.65 -58.06
CA HIS A 143 -9.59 13.47 -57.20
C HIS A 143 -8.22 12.79 -57.39
N GLY A 144 -7.28 13.45 -58.09
CA GLY A 144 -5.92 12.96 -58.22
C GLY A 144 -5.19 12.98 -56.88
N SER A 145 -4.39 11.93 -56.62
CA SER A 145 -3.34 11.85 -55.58
C SER A 145 -3.54 12.75 -54.36
N GLY A 146 -4.02 12.19 -53.24
CA GLY A 146 -4.18 12.95 -52.01
C GLY A 146 -2.85 13.54 -51.55
N ASN A 147 -2.69 14.86 -51.65
CA ASN A 147 -1.46 15.55 -51.24
C ASN A 147 -1.29 15.46 -49.71
N ILE A 148 -0.52 14.46 -49.28
CA ILE A 148 -0.24 14.17 -47.87
C ILE A 148 0.46 15.36 -47.20
N ALA A 149 1.36 16.05 -47.92
CA ALA A 149 2.09 17.19 -47.36
C ALA A 149 1.15 18.33 -46.95
N ALA A 150 0.10 18.60 -47.73
CA ALA A 150 -0.92 19.58 -47.37
C ALA A 150 -1.73 19.16 -46.13
N ALA A 151 -2.01 17.85 -45.97
CA ALA A 151 -2.67 17.32 -44.79
C ALA A 151 -1.78 17.43 -43.54
N ILE A 152 -0.50 17.07 -43.66
CA ILE A 152 0.51 17.21 -42.58
C ILE A 152 0.57 18.67 -42.12
N ALA A 153 0.76 19.61 -43.05
CA ALA A 153 0.86 21.04 -42.73
C ALA A 153 -0.40 21.57 -42.01
N LYS A 154 -1.60 21.12 -42.42
CA LYS A 154 -2.85 21.48 -41.75
C LYS A 154 -2.89 20.97 -40.31
N PHE A 155 -2.55 19.70 -40.08
CA PHE A 155 -2.61 19.11 -38.74
C PHE A 155 -1.48 19.62 -37.83
N GLU A 156 -0.29 19.90 -38.35
CA GLU A 156 0.76 20.58 -37.61
C GLU A 156 0.29 21.95 -37.13
N LYS A 157 -0.28 22.75 -38.03
CA LYS A 157 -0.85 24.05 -37.68
C LYS A 157 -1.92 23.92 -36.58
N GLN A 158 -2.85 22.98 -36.71
CA GLN A 158 -3.88 22.72 -35.69
C GLN A 158 -3.26 22.32 -34.34
N ASN A 159 -2.22 21.49 -34.34
CA ASN A 159 -1.54 21.07 -33.12
C ASN A 159 -0.84 22.25 -32.42
N TYR A 160 -0.18 23.12 -33.17
CA TYR A 160 0.44 24.33 -32.62
C TYR A 160 -0.61 25.26 -32.02
N GLU A 161 -1.70 25.54 -32.75
CA GLU A 161 -2.81 26.36 -32.25
C GLU A 161 -3.46 25.76 -30.98
N GLU A 162 -3.65 24.44 -30.94
CA GLU A 162 -4.17 23.77 -29.75
C GLU A 162 -3.21 23.83 -28.56
N ASN A 163 -1.91 23.69 -28.80
CA ASN A 163 -0.90 23.79 -27.75
C ASN A 163 -0.82 25.20 -27.18
N GLU A 164 -0.86 26.22 -28.05
CA GLU A 164 -0.96 27.62 -27.62
C GLU A 164 -2.23 27.88 -26.81
N ARG A 165 -3.39 27.36 -27.25
CA ARG A 165 -4.64 27.45 -26.49
C ARG A 165 -4.54 26.75 -25.14
N LYS A 166 -3.89 25.58 -25.05
CA LYS A 166 -3.66 24.89 -23.77
C LYS A 166 -2.79 25.75 -22.85
N VAL A 167 -1.68 26.29 -23.35
CA VAL A 167 -0.78 27.16 -22.58
C VAL A 167 -1.49 28.43 -22.11
N GLN A 168 -2.30 29.06 -22.96
CA GLN A 168 -3.13 30.21 -22.57
C GLN A 168 -4.13 29.83 -21.48
N ASN A 169 -4.86 28.73 -21.63
CA ASN A 169 -5.78 28.26 -20.60
C ASN A 169 -5.07 27.91 -19.29
N LEU A 170 -3.83 27.45 -19.32
CA LEU A 170 -3.02 27.24 -18.11
C LEU A 170 -2.65 28.57 -17.45
N ARG A 171 -2.25 29.59 -18.24
CA ARG A 171 -1.96 30.94 -17.73
C ARG A 171 -3.20 31.61 -17.12
N ASP A 172 -4.35 31.41 -17.74
CA ASP A 172 -5.62 31.99 -17.31
C ASP A 172 -6.30 31.18 -16.20
N ASN A 173 -5.64 30.12 -15.68
CA ASN A 173 -6.20 29.15 -14.71
C ASN A 173 -7.57 28.59 -15.13
N ASN A 174 -7.78 28.44 -16.44
CA ASN A 174 -9.02 28.01 -17.07
C ASN A 174 -8.98 26.52 -17.41
N ILE A 175 -8.51 25.69 -16.48
CA ILE A 175 -8.26 24.27 -16.72
C ILE A 175 -9.58 23.50 -16.66
N ARG A 176 -9.88 22.72 -17.72
CA ARG A 176 -11.15 21.96 -17.80
C ARG A 176 -11.36 20.99 -16.65
N GLY A 177 -10.29 20.45 -16.07
CA GLY A 177 -10.34 19.52 -14.93
C GLY A 177 -10.70 20.19 -13.60
N GLU A 178 -10.46 21.49 -13.47
CA GLU A 178 -10.78 22.26 -12.25
C GLU A 178 -12.20 22.85 -12.30
N LYS A 179 -12.81 22.91 -13.49
CA LYS A 179 -14.18 23.38 -13.63
C LYS A 179 -15.15 22.39 -12.97
N PRO A 180 -16.13 22.86 -12.18
CA PRO A 180 -17.17 21.98 -11.68
C PRO A 180 -17.90 21.34 -12.87
N LEU A 181 -18.15 20.03 -12.77
CA LEU A 181 -18.95 19.31 -13.75
C LEU A 181 -20.32 19.97 -13.86
N GLN A 182 -20.65 20.49 -15.05
CA GLN A 182 -21.97 21.06 -15.27
C GLN A 182 -23.01 19.95 -15.06
N PRO A 183 -24.04 20.18 -14.24
CA PRO A 183 -25.09 19.19 -14.04
C PRO A 183 -25.77 18.96 -15.39
N ARG A 184 -25.75 17.71 -15.87
CA ARG A 184 -26.54 17.31 -17.03
C ARG A 184 -28.01 17.40 -16.64
N ILE A 185 -28.68 18.47 -17.03
CA ILE A 185 -30.14 18.60 -16.88
C ILE A 185 -30.75 17.57 -17.82
N VAL A 186 -31.17 16.44 -17.27
CA VAL A 186 -32.00 15.47 -17.98
C VAL A 186 -33.43 15.96 -17.80
N GLU A 187 -33.95 16.71 -18.77
CA GLU A 187 -35.39 17.00 -18.83
C GLU A 187 -36.12 15.68 -19.07
N SER A 188 -36.64 15.07 -18.01
CA SER A 188 -37.58 13.96 -18.14
C SER A 188 -38.89 14.52 -18.68
N LYS A 189 -39.09 14.41 -19.99
CA LYS A 189 -40.39 14.65 -20.61
C LYS A 189 -41.35 13.58 -20.07
N GLY A 190 -42.25 13.99 -19.15
CA GLY A 190 -43.26 13.10 -18.57
C GLY A 190 -44.21 12.54 -19.65
N PRO A 191 -44.81 11.36 -19.41
CA PRO A 191 -45.71 10.73 -20.37
C PRO A 191 -46.95 11.60 -20.58
N GLN A 192 -47.34 11.79 -21.86
CA GLN A 192 -48.61 12.39 -22.26
C GLN A 192 -49.76 11.41 -22.10
#